data_AF-A0A844MH68-F1
#
_entry.id   AF-A0A844MH68-F1
#
_cell.length_a   1.000
_cell.length_b   1.000
_cell.length_c   1.000
_cell.angle_alpha   90.00
_cell.angle_beta   90.00
_cell.angle_gamma   90.00
#
_symmetry.space_group_name_H-M   'P 1'
#
loop_
_entity.id
_entity.type
_entity.pdbx_description
1 polymer ?
#
loop_
_entity_poly.entity_id
_entity_poly.type
_entity_poly.pdbx_seq_one_letter_code
_entity_poly.pdbx_strand_id
1 'polypeptide(L)'
;MLEPWQVIGSTISYEDRWLKIQSDRCLTKTGKFIEPYHVLHYPTWVNVVALTANAEIILLSQYRHGVKLINPASIALHEAVGFTLVGVYQAVGYELGQWYDVAWWQLSLQQEQSEIVNPPLSWQEVEKSLLWYEALKSGLNFLRV
;
A
#
# COMPACT_ATOMS: atom_id res chain seq x y z
N MET A 1 11.57 3.90 19.91
CA MET A 1 11.54 2.80 18.92
C MET A 1 10.48 1.79 19.39
N LEU A 2 9.50 1.45 18.55
CA LEU A 2 8.47 0.48 18.93
C LEU A 2 9.10 -0.92 18.88
N GLU A 3 9.38 -1.53 20.04
CA GLU A 3 9.82 -2.94 20.03
C GLU A 3 8.74 -3.86 19.42
N PRO A 4 9.13 -4.89 18.66
CA PRO A 4 8.20 -5.78 17.97
C PRO A 4 7.43 -6.69 18.95
N TRP A 5 6.25 -7.16 18.52
CA TRP A 5 5.56 -8.26 19.20
C TRP A 5 6.34 -9.56 19.01
N GLN A 6 6.23 -10.47 19.97
CA GLN A 6 6.88 -11.78 19.89
C GLN A 6 5.97 -12.74 19.11
N VAL A 7 6.49 -13.33 18.03
CA VAL A 7 5.82 -14.45 17.35
C VAL A 7 6.13 -15.73 18.10
N ILE A 8 5.09 -16.38 18.61
CA ILE A 8 5.18 -17.60 19.45
C ILE A 8 4.92 -18.86 18.62
N GLY A 9 4.18 -18.73 17.52
CA GLY A 9 3.95 -19.80 16.57
C GLY A 9 3.44 -19.25 15.25
N SER A 10 3.69 -20.00 14.18
CA SER A 10 3.30 -19.64 12.82
C SER A 10 2.78 -20.86 12.10
N THR A 11 1.70 -20.68 11.34
CA THR A 11 1.14 -21.72 10.46
C THR A 11 0.81 -21.11 9.11
N ILE A 12 0.95 -21.88 8.02
CA ILE A 12 0.41 -21.47 6.73
C ILE A 12 -1.04 -21.92 6.68
N SER A 13 -1.97 -20.97 6.77
CA SER A 13 -3.41 -21.25 6.76
C SER A 13 -3.98 -21.35 5.35
N TYR A 14 -3.30 -20.77 4.36
CA TYR A 14 -3.67 -20.84 2.96
C TYR A 14 -2.44 -20.60 2.07
N GLU A 15 -2.32 -21.36 0.99
CA GLU A 15 -1.30 -21.14 -0.03
C GLU A 15 -1.82 -21.58 -1.40
N ASP A 16 -1.74 -20.67 -2.36
CA ASP A 16 -1.87 -20.97 -3.78
C ASP A 16 -0.80 -20.22 -4.59
N ARG A 17 -0.91 -20.26 -5.93
CA ARG A 17 0.03 -19.59 -6.84
C ARG A 17 0.02 -18.05 -6.79
N TRP A 18 -0.98 -17.44 -6.17
CA TRP A 18 -1.21 -15.99 -6.13
C TRP A 18 -1.03 -15.39 -4.74
N LEU A 19 -1.34 -16.16 -3.69
CA LEU A 19 -1.38 -15.69 -2.31
C LEU A 19 -0.91 -16.79 -1.35
N LYS A 20 -0.06 -16.40 -0.40
CA LYS A 20 0.19 -17.16 0.83
C LYS A 20 -0.29 -16.36 2.03
N ILE A 21 -1.05 -17.01 2.91
CA ILE A 21 -1.49 -16.47 4.19
C ILE A 21 -0.77 -17.24 5.30
N GLN A 22 0.10 -16.55 6.02
CA GLN A 22 0.67 -17.01 7.27
C GLN A 22 -0.22 -16.52 8.42
N SER A 23 -0.57 -17.41 9.33
CA SER A 23 -1.34 -17.13 10.54
C SER A 23 -0.46 -17.33 11.76
N ASP A 24 -0.15 -16.22 12.42
CA ASP A 24 0.74 -16.17 13.57
C ASP A 24 -0.03 -16.10 14.89
N ARG A 25 0.60 -16.66 15.91
CA ARG A 25 0.28 -16.42 17.32
C ARG A 25 1.28 -15.41 17.86
N CYS A 26 0.82 -14.20 18.14
CA CYS A 26 1.65 -13.10 18.61
C CYS A 26 1.38 -12.82 20.10
N LEU A 27 2.43 -12.55 20.87
CA LEU A 27 2.36 -11.99 22.21
C LEU A 27 2.73 -10.50 22.14
N THR A 28 1.77 -9.65 22.49
CA THR A 28 2.00 -8.22 22.60
C THR A 28 2.89 -7.92 23.81
N LYS A 29 3.46 -6.72 23.84
CA LYS A 29 4.22 -6.23 25.00
C LYS A 29 3.43 -6.21 26.31
N THR A 30 2.12 -6.04 26.22
CA THR A 30 1.22 -6.03 27.38
C THR A 30 0.86 -7.42 27.85
N GLY A 31 1.47 -8.47 27.29
CA GLY A 31 1.21 -9.87 27.66
C GLY A 31 -0.07 -10.44 27.03
N LYS A 32 -0.68 -9.74 26.07
CA LYS A 32 -1.91 -10.20 25.40
C LYS A 32 -1.56 -11.07 24.19
N PHE A 33 -2.28 -12.18 24.04
CA PHE A 33 -2.20 -12.99 22.83
C PHE A 33 -3.07 -12.42 21.71
N ILE A 34 -2.56 -12.47 20.49
CA ILE A 34 -3.29 -12.22 19.24
C ILE A 34 -3.10 -13.45 18.36
N GLU A 35 -4.19 -14.18 18.14
CA GLU A 35 -4.19 -15.46 17.43
C GLU A 35 -5.58 -15.69 16.80
N PRO A 36 -5.69 -15.82 15.46
CA PRO A 36 -4.61 -15.65 14.49
C PRO A 36 -4.32 -14.17 14.17
N TYR A 37 -3.05 -13.86 13.92
CA TYR A 37 -2.62 -12.64 13.24
C TYR A 37 -2.22 -13.00 11.81
N HIS A 38 -2.95 -12.51 10.80
CA HIS A 38 -2.73 -12.90 9.41
C HIS A 38 -1.70 -11.99 8.72
N VAL A 39 -0.66 -12.61 8.16
CA VAL A 39 0.36 -12.00 7.30
C VAL A 39 0.13 -12.48 5.88
N LEU A 40 -0.09 -11.54 4.96
CA LEU A 40 -0.32 -11.82 3.55
C LEU A 40 1.01 -11.67 2.79
N HIS A 41 1.44 -12.74 2.15
CA HIS A 41 2.62 -12.76 1.30
C HIS A 41 2.16 -12.64 -0.16
N TYR A 42 2.55 -11.53 -0.78
CA TYR A 42 2.35 -11.27 -2.20
C TYR A 42 3.71 -11.14 -2.91
N PRO A 43 3.76 -11.36 -4.24
CA PRO A 43 4.93 -11.00 -5.02
C PRO A 43 5.32 -9.52 -4.83
N THR A 44 6.61 -9.22 -4.92
CA THR A 44 7.09 -7.84 -4.94
C THR A 44 6.44 -7.08 -6.09
N TRP A 45 5.94 -5.88 -5.79
CA TRP A 45 5.29 -5.00 -6.77
C TRP A 45 5.87 -3.59 -6.67
N VAL A 46 5.70 -2.82 -7.75
CA VAL A 46 6.04 -1.40 -7.80
C VAL A 46 4.79 -0.59 -8.13
N ASN A 47 4.68 0.60 -7.54
CA ASN A 47 3.71 1.60 -7.99
C ASN A 47 4.43 2.58 -8.91
N VAL A 48 3.78 2.98 -10.00
CA VAL A 48 4.30 4.00 -10.91
C VAL A 48 3.26 5.10 -11.01
N VAL A 49 3.67 6.33 -10.71
CA VAL A 49 2.88 7.53 -10.95
C VAL A 49 3.41 8.19 -12.23
N ALA A 50 2.62 8.18 -13.28
CA ALA A 50 2.99 8.78 -14.55
C ALA A 50 2.52 10.25 -14.62
N LEU A 51 3.42 11.14 -15.05
CA LEU A 51 3.17 12.57 -15.18
C LEU A 51 3.34 13.01 -16.64
N THR A 52 2.45 13.89 -17.12
CA THR A 52 2.62 14.57 -18.42
C THR A 52 3.72 15.64 -18.33
N ALA A 53 4.14 16.19 -19.47
CA ALA A 53 5.08 17.31 -19.52
C ALA A 53 4.56 18.57 -18.78
N ASN A 54 3.25 18.65 -18.54
CA ASN A 54 2.59 19.74 -17.80
C ASN A 54 2.34 19.38 -16.32
N ALA A 55 2.96 18.32 -15.80
CA ALA A 55 2.79 17.81 -14.43
C ALA A 55 1.37 17.34 -14.09
N GLU A 56 0.59 16.91 -15.08
CA GLU A 56 -0.71 16.28 -14.84
C GLU A 56 -0.51 14.79 -14.56
N ILE A 57 -1.26 14.23 -13.61
CA ILE A 57 -1.22 12.79 -13.31
C ILE A 57 -2.01 12.03 -14.37
N ILE A 58 -1.35 11.07 -15.00
CA ILE A 58 -2.02 10.11 -15.88
C ILE A 58 -2.74 9.09 -15.00
N LEU A 59 -4.07 9.11 -15.06
CA LEU A 59 -4.91 8.11 -14.43
C LEU A 59 -5.29 7.03 -15.44
N LEU A 60 -5.39 5.80 -14.97
CA LEU A 60 -5.84 4.66 -15.76
C LEU A 60 -7.15 4.14 -15.17
N SER A 61 -8.14 3.87 -16.03
CA SER A 61 -9.29 3.04 -15.65
C SER A 61 -8.85 1.58 -15.70
N GLN A 62 -8.71 0.97 -14.53
CA GLN A 62 -8.32 -0.44 -14.40
C GLN A 62 -9.44 -1.24 -13.75
N TYR A 63 -9.80 -2.37 -14.38
CA TYR A 63 -10.60 -3.39 -13.71
C TYR A 63 -9.74 -4.12 -12.67
N ARG A 64 -10.15 -4.07 -11.40
CA ARG A 64 -9.57 -4.86 -10.32
C ARG A 64 -10.65 -5.78 -9.75
N HIS A 65 -10.39 -7.08 -9.81
CA HIS A 65 -11.27 -8.07 -9.18
C HIS A 65 -10.88 -8.19 -7.71
N GLY A 66 -11.55 -7.45 -6.85
CA GLY A 66 -11.33 -7.50 -5.41
C GLY A 66 -11.68 -6.20 -4.70
N VAL A 67 -12.37 -6.36 -3.57
CA VAL A 67 -12.91 -5.35 -2.66
C VAL A 67 -14.33 -4.90 -3.02
N LYS A 68 -15.30 -5.70 -2.55
CA LYS A 68 -16.55 -5.20 -1.95
C LYS A 68 -16.27 -3.98 -1.09
N LEU A 69 -17.11 -2.96 -1.19
CA LEU A 69 -17.01 -1.81 -0.32
C LEU A 69 -18.26 -1.54 0.50
N ILE A 70 -18.02 -0.80 1.59
CA ILE A 70 -18.92 -0.46 2.69
C ILE A 70 -19.15 -1.64 3.63
N ASN A 71 -18.10 -1.98 4.39
CA ASN A 71 -18.25 -2.67 5.67
C ASN A 71 -18.24 -1.60 6.78
N PRO A 72 -19.39 -1.27 7.40
CA PRO A 72 -19.46 -0.28 8.47
C PRO A 72 -18.49 -0.55 9.62
N ALA A 73 -18.20 -1.82 9.93
CA ALA A 73 -17.23 -2.18 10.96
C ALA A 73 -15.79 -1.85 10.53
N SER A 74 -15.46 -2.00 9.24
CA SER A 74 -14.15 -1.60 8.72
C SER A 74 -14.02 -0.08 8.71
N ILE A 75 -15.07 0.67 8.34
CA ILE A 75 -15.10 2.13 8.40
C ILE A 75 -14.87 2.60 9.84
N ALA A 76 -15.67 2.08 10.79
CA ALA A 76 -15.55 2.42 12.20
C ALA A 76 -14.15 2.08 12.77
N LEU A 77 -13.53 1.00 12.31
CA LEU A 77 -12.16 0.65 12.69
C LEU A 77 -11.15 1.68 12.19
N HIS A 78 -11.22 2.08 10.91
CA HIS A 78 -10.33 3.10 10.33
C HIS A 78 -10.45 4.43 11.10
N GLU A 79 -11.68 4.87 11.36
CA GLU A 79 -11.95 6.08 12.16
C GLU A 79 -11.40 5.96 13.59
N ALA A 80 -11.65 4.83 14.25
CA ALA A 80 -11.20 4.60 15.63
C ALA A 80 -9.68 4.60 15.80
N VAL A 81 -8.93 4.20 14.76
CA VAL A 81 -7.46 4.19 14.77
C VAL A 81 -6.84 5.43 14.11
N GLY A 82 -7.66 6.45 13.83
CA GLY A 82 -7.20 7.79 13.44
C GLY A 82 -7.04 8.03 11.94
N PHE A 83 -7.50 7.11 11.08
CA PHE A 83 -7.51 7.35 9.64
C PHE A 83 -8.59 8.36 9.27
N THR A 84 -8.33 9.13 8.22
CA THR A 84 -9.26 10.09 7.63
C THR A 84 -9.59 9.67 6.20
N LEU A 85 -10.84 9.89 5.77
CA LEU A 85 -11.27 9.60 4.41
C LEU A 85 -10.58 10.56 3.43
N VAL A 86 -9.92 10.01 2.41
CA VAL A 86 -9.29 10.76 1.32
C VAL A 86 -10.29 11.02 0.21
N GLY A 87 -11.07 10.00 -0.16
CA GLY A 87 -12.02 10.10 -1.26
C GLY A 87 -12.70 8.78 -1.56
N VAL A 88 -13.80 8.87 -2.33
CA VAL A 88 -14.58 7.73 -2.78
C VAL A 88 -14.66 7.75 -4.29
N TYR A 89 -14.20 6.69 -4.93
CA TYR A 89 -14.35 6.47 -6.37
C TYR A 89 -15.65 5.72 -6.62
N GLN A 90 -16.52 6.30 -7.43
CA GLN A 90 -17.88 5.79 -7.62
C GLN A 90 -17.89 4.67 -8.66
N ALA A 91 -18.53 3.54 -8.34
CA ALA A 91 -18.73 2.40 -9.25
C ALA A 91 -17.45 1.89 -9.96
N VAL A 92 -16.34 1.80 -9.23
CA VAL A 92 -15.05 1.34 -9.80
C VAL A 92 -14.65 -0.08 -9.37
N GLY A 93 -15.31 -0.66 -8.36
CA GLY A 93 -15.13 -2.06 -7.96
C GLY A 93 -16.23 -2.95 -8.53
N TYR A 94 -15.92 -4.17 -8.99
CA TYR A 94 -16.94 -5.12 -9.45
C TYR A 94 -16.70 -6.52 -8.88
N GLU A 95 -17.67 -7.02 -8.13
CA GLU A 95 -17.60 -8.32 -7.45
C GLU A 95 -19.01 -8.95 -7.42
N LEU A 96 -19.12 -10.28 -7.51
CA LEU A 96 -20.40 -11.00 -7.40
C LEU A 96 -21.56 -10.43 -8.26
N GLY A 97 -21.26 -10.00 -9.48
CA GLY A 97 -22.27 -9.53 -10.42
C GLY A 97 -22.73 -8.08 -10.23
N GLN A 98 -22.07 -7.28 -9.38
CA GLN A 98 -22.49 -5.91 -9.11
C GLN A 98 -21.29 -4.93 -8.99
N TRP A 99 -21.55 -3.67 -9.31
CA TRP A 99 -20.59 -2.57 -9.18
C TRP A 99 -20.65 -1.94 -7.79
N TYR A 100 -19.51 -1.43 -7.32
CA TYR A 100 -19.28 -0.87 -5.99
C TYR A 100 -18.42 0.38 -6.05
N ASP A 101 -18.65 1.26 -5.09
CA ASP A 101 -17.76 2.38 -4.80
C ASP A 101 -16.47 1.91 -4.13
N VAL A 102 -15.40 2.71 -4.16
CA VAL A 102 -14.14 2.41 -3.46
C VAL A 102 -13.65 3.62 -2.67
N ALA A 103 -13.58 3.49 -1.35
CA ALA A 103 -13.08 4.51 -0.43
C ALA A 103 -11.59 4.33 -0.12
N TRP A 104 -10.85 5.44 -0.15
CA TRP A 104 -9.45 5.53 0.23
C TRP A 104 -9.32 6.28 1.56
N TRP A 105 -8.46 5.78 2.44
CA TRP A 105 -8.24 6.31 3.79
C TRP A 105 -6.76 6.60 4.00
N GLN A 106 -6.44 7.64 4.77
CA GLN A 106 -5.07 8.03 5.09
C GLN A 106 -4.86 8.22 6.59
N LEU A 107 -3.68 7.87 7.08
CA LEU A 107 -3.21 8.19 8.42
C LEU A 107 -1.77 8.70 8.31
N SER A 108 -1.54 9.93 8.74
CA SER A 108 -0.18 10.49 8.81
C SER A 108 0.58 9.84 9.96
N LEU A 109 1.62 9.06 9.64
CA LEU A 109 2.43 8.34 10.63
C LEU A 109 3.46 9.23 11.35
N GLN A 110 3.68 10.43 10.82
CA GLN A 110 4.58 11.44 11.36
C GLN A 110 3.99 12.82 11.08
N GLN A 111 4.40 13.81 11.87
CA GLN A 111 4.01 15.19 11.64
C GLN A 111 4.54 15.61 10.27
N GLU A 112 3.70 16.22 9.43
CA GLU A 112 4.13 16.77 8.15
C GLU A 112 5.30 17.73 8.41
N GLN A 113 6.49 17.29 8.04
CA GLN A 113 7.64 18.16 8.01
C GLN A 113 7.40 19.11 6.84
N SER A 114 7.18 20.39 7.16
CA SER A 114 7.34 21.48 6.22
C SER A 114 8.83 21.66 5.89
N GLU A 115 9.52 20.59 5.49
CA GLU A 115 10.77 20.76 4.78
C GLU A 115 10.44 21.45 3.46
N ILE A 116 11.31 22.36 3.04
CA ILE A 116 11.26 22.91 1.68
C ILE A 116 11.59 21.75 0.76
N VAL A 117 10.55 21.02 0.36
CA VAL A 117 10.66 20.01 -0.68
C VAL A 117 10.98 20.79 -1.95
N ASN A 118 12.12 20.48 -2.56
CA ASN A 118 12.43 21.05 -3.87
C ASN A 118 11.23 20.78 -4.79
N PRO A 119 10.79 21.77 -5.58
CA PRO A 119 9.72 21.55 -6.54
C PRO A 119 10.05 20.31 -7.38
N PRO A 120 9.03 19.53 -7.80
CA PRO A 120 9.26 18.40 -8.69
C PRO A 120 10.12 18.84 -9.87
N LEU A 121 11.25 18.18 -10.07
CA LEU A 121 12.08 18.42 -11.24
C LEU A 121 11.32 17.91 -12.47
N SER A 122 11.40 18.66 -13.57
CA SER A 122 10.92 18.18 -14.86
C SER A 122 11.73 16.95 -15.29
N TRP A 123 11.15 16.12 -16.16
CA TRP A 123 11.85 14.94 -16.72
C TRP A 123 13.22 15.29 -17.32
N GLN A 124 13.34 16.44 -17.97
CA GLN A 124 14.58 16.91 -18.58
C GLN A 124 15.65 17.29 -17.54
N GLU A 125 15.24 17.77 -16.37
CA GLU A 125 16.13 18.10 -15.26
C GLU A 125 16.55 16.84 -14.50
N VAL A 126 15.62 15.89 -14.30
CA VAL A 126 15.91 14.59 -13.69
C VAL A 126 16.93 13.84 -14.54
N GLU A 127 16.70 13.70 -15.85
CA GLU A 127 17.60 12.95 -16.76
C GLU A 127 19.04 13.50 -16.76
N LYS A 128 19.20 14.81 -16.59
CA LYS A 128 20.50 15.48 -16.52
C LYS A 128 21.15 15.41 -15.13
N SER A 129 20.41 14.97 -14.11
CA SER A 129 20.91 14.88 -12.75
C SER A 129 21.79 13.64 -12.53
N LEU A 130 22.74 13.73 -11.62
CA LEU A 130 23.54 12.57 -11.20
C LEU A 130 22.67 11.47 -10.55
N LEU A 131 21.54 11.88 -9.93
CA LEU A 131 20.56 10.98 -9.32
C LEU A 131 19.92 10.03 -10.34
N TRP A 132 19.74 10.48 -11.59
CA TRP A 132 19.20 9.62 -12.66
C TRP A 132 20.12 8.45 -12.95
N TYR A 133 21.40 8.70 -13.15
CA TYR A 133 22.37 7.66 -13.44
C TYR A 133 22.52 6.68 -12.25
N GLU A 134 22.53 7.18 -11.03
CA GLU A 134 22.58 6.37 -9.81
C GLU A 134 21.34 5.49 -9.67
N ALA A 135 20.15 6.06 -9.85
CA ALA A 135 18.87 5.34 -9.80
C ALA A 135 18.82 4.24 -10.87
N LEU A 136 19.15 4.57 -12.12
CA LEU A 136 19.12 3.63 -13.25
C LEU A 136 20.14 2.50 -13.03
N LYS A 137 21.37 2.83 -12.63
CA LYS A 137 22.41 1.84 -12.32
C LYS A 137 22.04 0.92 -11.17
N SER A 138 21.41 1.46 -10.11
CA SER A 138 20.94 0.64 -8.98
C SER A 138 19.84 -0.34 -9.41
N GLY A 139 18.92 0.08 -10.28
CA GLY A 139 17.83 -0.74 -10.81
C GLY A 139 18.28 -1.83 -11.80
N LEU A 140 19.29 -1.55 -12.62
CA LEU A 140 19.78 -2.48 -13.66
C LEU A 140 20.20 -3.85 -13.07
N ASN A 141 20.77 -3.88 -11.87
CA ASN A 141 21.20 -5.12 -11.21
C ASN A 141 20.03 -6.05 -10.83
N PHE A 142 18.79 -5.55 -10.85
CA PHE A 142 17.59 -6.31 -10.55
C PHE A 142 16.82 -6.75 -11.81
N LEU A 143 17.24 -6.30 -12.99
CA LEU A 143 16.67 -6.78 -14.25
C LEU A 143 17.14 -8.22 -14.49
N ARG A 144 16.19 -9.14 -14.51
CA ARG A 144 16.40 -10.51 -15.00
C ARG A 144 15.81 -10.57 -16.41
N VAL A 145 16.70 -10.62 -17.40
CA VAL A 145 16.36 -10.83 -18.82
C VAL A 145 16.40 -12.32 -19.12
#